data_AF-A0A2M6ZX20-F1
#
_entry.id   AF-A0A2M6ZX20-F1
#
_cell.length_a   1.000
_cell.length_b   1.000
_cell.length_c   1.000
_cell.angle_alpha   90.00
_cell.angle_beta   90.00
_cell.angle_gamma   90.00
#
_symmetry.space_group_name_H-M   'P 1'
#
loop_
_entity.id
_entity.type
_entity.pdbx_description
1 polymer ?
#
loop_
_entity_poly.entity_id
_entity_poly.type
_entity_poly.pdbx_seq_one_letter_code
_entity_poly.pdbx_strand_id
1 'polypeptide(L)'
;MLGAELKQNIKQAIESFSKENLTEKSLNLFQVLGYKTKRQFHLSNPTFSEFKECYIESPSAFNEKKALVSEWNYVDLLFQLSEEEIHNQLSFFSTEKVDNTIIESYLFFVIGLTKPQYTRTELSQITREVNKLFKMPAMLLFKYGNNLTLSIIDRRLNEKDESKDVLKKVTLIKDIDINKPHRGHIEILFDLSFDELLRIHNFTNFVDLHNAWKKTLDTKELNKKFYKELSNWYFWAMDNVSFPDDIEKSKNIRNATSLIRLITRIIFIWFIKEKDLIPENLFDCKELGRILKEFLKNRKSKSYYMAILQNLF
;
A
#
# COMPACT_ATOMS: atom_id res chain seq x y z
N MET A 1 15.24 -2.52 -14.08
CA MET A 1 15.60 -1.09 -14.13
C MET A 1 14.35 -0.21 -13.95
N LEU A 2 13.30 -0.41 -14.76
CA LEU A 2 12.00 0.28 -14.66
C LEU A 2 11.35 0.29 -13.26
N GLY A 3 11.35 -0.84 -12.54
CA GLY A 3 10.69 -0.90 -11.22
C GLY A 3 11.36 -0.08 -10.11
N ALA A 4 12.68 0.16 -10.20
CA ALA A 4 13.38 0.99 -9.21
C ALA A 4 13.07 2.48 -9.42
N GLU A 5 12.95 2.91 -10.68
CA GLU A 5 12.56 4.25 -11.06
C GLU A 5 11.11 4.56 -10.65
N LEU A 6 10.16 3.65 -10.92
CA LEU A 6 8.77 3.84 -10.52
C LEU A 6 8.62 3.97 -8.99
N LYS A 7 9.32 3.14 -8.21
CA LYS A 7 9.31 3.25 -6.73
C LYS A 7 9.85 4.60 -6.25
N GLN A 8 10.87 5.13 -6.92
CA GLN A 8 11.42 6.46 -6.61
C GLN A 8 10.41 7.56 -6.96
N ASN A 9 9.71 7.45 -8.10
CA ASN A 9 8.68 8.41 -8.50
C ASN A 9 7.47 8.38 -7.55
N ILE A 10 7.05 7.19 -7.10
CA ILE A 10 6.00 7.03 -6.08
C ILE A 10 6.40 7.74 -4.78
N LYS A 11 7.64 7.52 -4.32
CA LYS A 11 8.16 8.18 -3.12
C LYS A 11 8.10 9.71 -3.26
N GLN A 12 8.59 10.25 -4.38
CA GLN A 12 8.56 11.70 -4.65
C GLN A 12 7.14 12.26 -4.73
N ALA A 13 6.20 11.51 -5.34
CA ALA A 13 4.81 11.91 -5.39
C ALA A 13 4.19 12.01 -4.00
N ILE A 14 4.47 11.06 -3.10
CA ILE A 14 4.03 11.11 -1.69
C ILE A 14 4.63 12.33 -0.97
N GLU A 15 5.95 12.53 -1.07
CA GLU A 15 6.66 13.64 -0.40
C GLU A 15 6.18 15.03 -0.88
N SER A 16 5.60 15.10 -2.09
CA SER A 16 5.09 16.35 -2.68
C SER A 16 3.81 16.89 -2.02
N PHE A 17 3.12 16.12 -1.18
CA PHE A 17 1.92 16.56 -0.43
C PHE A 17 2.21 17.58 0.67
N SER A 18 3.49 17.91 0.89
CA SER A 18 3.96 18.92 1.84
C SER A 18 3.70 20.38 1.42
N LYS A 19 3.25 20.64 0.17
CA LYS A 19 2.97 21.97 -0.39
C LYS A 19 1.57 22.04 -1.01
N GLU A 20 1.01 23.25 -1.07
CA GLU A 20 -0.40 23.54 -1.37
C GLU A 20 -0.94 22.92 -2.69
N ASN A 21 -2.28 22.75 -2.72
CA ASN A 21 -3.16 22.09 -3.72
C ASN A 21 -3.28 20.55 -3.63
N LEU A 22 -4.21 20.08 -2.79
CA LEU A 22 -4.46 18.66 -2.53
C LEU A 22 -4.96 17.90 -3.77
N THR A 23 -5.76 18.52 -4.63
CA THR A 23 -6.25 17.90 -5.88
C THR A 23 -5.09 17.60 -6.82
N GLU A 24 -4.22 18.59 -7.09
CA GLU A 24 -3.07 18.43 -7.98
C GLU A 24 -2.12 17.32 -7.51
N LYS A 25 -1.79 17.28 -6.22
CA LYS A 25 -0.88 16.25 -5.67
C LYS A 25 -1.50 14.85 -5.74
N SER A 26 -2.82 14.75 -5.52
CA SER A 26 -3.55 13.49 -5.66
C SER A 26 -3.58 13.00 -7.09
N LEU A 27 -3.85 13.89 -8.05
CA LEU A 27 -3.79 13.57 -9.48
C LEU A 27 -2.40 13.08 -9.89
N ASN A 28 -1.35 13.79 -9.47
CA ASN A 28 0.03 13.39 -9.75
C ASN A 28 0.35 12.00 -9.18
N LEU A 29 -0.05 11.70 -7.94
CA LEU A 29 0.14 10.37 -7.35
C LEU A 29 -0.54 9.27 -8.20
N PHE A 30 -1.81 9.44 -8.55
CA PHE A 30 -2.53 8.45 -9.36
C PHE A 30 -1.98 8.33 -10.79
N GLN A 31 -1.51 9.43 -11.38
CA GLN A 31 -0.83 9.43 -12.67
C GLN A 31 0.48 8.64 -12.62
N VAL A 32 1.29 8.82 -11.56
CA VAL A 32 2.52 8.03 -11.33
C VAL A 32 2.19 6.54 -11.18
N LEU A 33 1.07 6.21 -10.54
CA LEU A 33 0.57 4.83 -10.42
C LEU A 33 -0.01 4.26 -11.74
N GLY A 34 -0.07 5.06 -12.81
CA GLY A 34 -0.54 4.62 -14.14
C GLY A 34 -2.04 4.86 -14.40
N TYR A 35 -2.78 5.39 -13.44
CA TYR A 35 -4.19 5.75 -13.61
C TYR A 35 -4.32 7.09 -14.33
N LYS A 36 -4.27 7.06 -15.66
CA LYS A 36 -4.38 8.24 -16.51
C LYS A 36 -5.80 8.39 -17.03
N THR A 37 -6.32 9.58 -16.86
CA THR A 37 -7.70 9.96 -17.20
C THR A 37 -7.67 11.31 -17.90
N LYS A 38 -8.59 11.53 -18.84
CA LYS A 38 -8.84 12.87 -19.40
C LYS A 38 -10.10 13.49 -18.79
N ARG A 39 -10.94 12.69 -18.14
CA ARG A 39 -12.20 13.09 -17.54
C ARG A 39 -12.01 13.42 -16.06
N GLN A 40 -11.53 14.63 -15.82
CA GLN A 40 -11.47 15.23 -14.48
C GLN A 40 -12.80 15.90 -14.16
N PHE A 41 -13.29 15.73 -12.93
CA PHE A 41 -14.61 16.20 -12.51
C PHE A 41 -14.51 16.96 -11.19
N HIS A 42 -13.64 17.97 -11.17
CA HIS A 42 -13.40 18.76 -9.97
C HIS A 42 -14.63 19.54 -9.54
N LEU A 43 -14.84 19.61 -8.23
CA LEU A 43 -15.75 20.57 -7.64
C LEU A 43 -15.20 21.99 -7.86
N SER A 44 -16.08 22.94 -8.12
CA SER A 44 -15.70 24.35 -8.27
C SER A 44 -15.10 24.87 -6.97
N ASN A 45 -15.70 24.49 -5.84
CA ASN A 45 -15.16 24.67 -4.50
C ASN A 45 -15.06 23.29 -3.83
N PRO A 46 -13.84 22.83 -3.48
CA PRO A 46 -13.60 21.50 -2.91
C PRO A 46 -14.01 21.41 -1.43
N THR A 47 -15.30 21.61 -1.17
CA THR A 47 -15.91 21.70 0.16
C THR A 47 -17.03 20.67 0.29
N PHE A 48 -17.34 20.28 1.54
CA PHE A 48 -18.45 19.36 1.77
C PHE A 48 -19.80 19.94 1.34
N SER A 49 -20.00 21.26 1.45
CA SER A 49 -21.25 21.90 1.02
C SER A 49 -21.52 21.66 -0.46
N GLU A 50 -20.52 21.89 -1.32
CA GLU A 50 -20.68 21.64 -2.77
C GLU A 50 -20.78 20.14 -3.07
N PHE A 51 -19.97 19.30 -2.41
CA PHE A 51 -20.11 17.85 -2.52
C PHE A 51 -21.53 17.37 -2.19
N LYS A 52 -22.14 17.93 -1.14
CA LYS A 52 -23.51 17.61 -0.72
C LYS A 52 -24.53 18.04 -1.78
N GLU A 53 -24.41 19.24 -2.33
CA GLU A 53 -25.28 19.74 -3.39
C GLU A 53 -25.18 18.90 -4.68
N CYS A 54 -23.98 18.46 -5.04
CA CYS A 54 -23.75 17.69 -6.26
C CYS A 54 -24.15 16.21 -6.16
N TYR A 55 -23.97 15.57 -4.99
CA TYR A 55 -24.02 14.09 -4.90
C TYR A 55 -24.99 13.53 -3.86
N ILE A 56 -25.53 14.33 -2.94
CA ILE A 56 -26.44 13.84 -1.89
C ILE A 56 -27.87 14.22 -2.22
N GLU A 57 -28.58 13.33 -2.92
CA GLU A 57 -29.98 13.54 -3.32
C GLU A 57 -30.98 13.47 -2.16
N SER A 58 -30.66 12.71 -1.10
CA SER A 58 -31.54 12.52 0.06
C SER A 58 -30.76 12.38 1.37
N PRO A 59 -31.24 12.96 2.48
CA PRO A 59 -30.62 12.81 3.81
C PRO A 59 -30.51 11.35 4.30
N SER A 60 -31.34 10.44 3.79
CA SER A 60 -31.27 9.02 4.17
C SER A 60 -30.14 8.26 3.46
N ALA A 61 -29.61 8.79 2.36
CA ALA A 61 -28.56 8.16 1.56
C ALA A 61 -27.17 8.31 2.22
N PHE A 62 -26.97 9.34 3.04
CA PHE A 62 -25.68 9.69 3.63
C PHE A 62 -25.80 10.07 5.10
N ASN A 63 -25.08 9.38 5.98
CA ASN A 63 -25.07 9.73 7.39
C ASN A 63 -23.86 10.62 7.72
N GLU A 64 -24.09 11.94 7.81
CA GLU A 64 -23.03 12.93 8.07
C GLU A 64 -22.26 12.68 9.37
N LYS A 65 -22.93 12.19 10.42
CA LYS A 65 -22.29 11.86 11.70
C LYS A 65 -21.33 10.68 11.56
N LYS A 66 -21.73 9.62 10.85
CA LYS A 66 -20.87 8.46 10.58
C LYS A 66 -19.74 8.78 9.62
N ALA A 67 -19.98 9.70 8.68
CA ALA A 67 -18.98 10.19 7.75
C ALA A 67 -18.05 11.25 8.38
N LEU A 68 -18.25 11.62 9.65
CA LEU A 68 -17.43 12.61 10.36
C LEU A 68 -17.30 13.94 9.57
N VAL A 69 -18.38 14.38 8.94
CA VAL A 69 -18.38 15.55 8.04
C VAL A 69 -17.83 16.81 8.69
N SER A 70 -18.10 17.01 9.99
CA SER A 70 -17.58 18.15 10.75
C SER A 70 -16.06 18.23 10.77
N GLU A 71 -15.37 17.16 10.39
CA GLU A 71 -13.93 17.05 10.37
C GLU A 71 -13.33 17.14 8.96
N TRP A 72 -14.16 17.26 7.92
CA TRP A 72 -13.72 17.42 6.54
C TRP A 72 -13.34 18.88 6.31
N ASN A 73 -12.09 19.13 5.94
CA ASN A 73 -11.64 20.46 5.49
C ASN A 73 -11.46 20.55 3.98
N TYR A 74 -11.55 19.43 3.28
CA TYR A 74 -11.42 19.36 1.82
C TYR A 74 -12.13 18.11 1.31
N VAL A 75 -12.80 18.21 0.17
CA VAL A 75 -13.25 17.06 -0.60
C VAL A 75 -13.26 17.42 -2.07
N ASP A 76 -12.78 16.53 -2.91
CA ASP A 76 -12.85 16.72 -4.35
C ASP A 76 -12.97 15.37 -5.09
N LEU A 77 -13.69 15.39 -6.21
CA LEU A 77 -13.70 14.30 -7.17
C LEU A 77 -12.56 14.55 -8.16
N LEU A 78 -11.57 13.66 -8.15
CA LEU A 78 -10.39 13.80 -8.98
C LEU A 78 -10.72 13.44 -10.43
N PHE A 79 -11.25 12.23 -10.64
CA PHE A 79 -11.59 11.70 -11.95
C PHE A 79 -12.44 10.43 -11.87
N GLN A 80 -12.98 10.05 -13.03
CA GLN A 80 -13.61 8.75 -13.23
C GLN A 80 -12.78 7.93 -14.21
N LEU A 81 -12.33 6.76 -13.79
CA LEU A 81 -11.69 5.78 -14.67
C LEU A 81 -12.79 4.96 -15.36
N SER A 82 -13.04 5.22 -16.65
CA SER A 82 -14.05 4.53 -17.46
C SER A 82 -13.43 3.54 -18.46
N GLU A 83 -14.27 2.73 -19.11
CA GLU A 83 -13.86 1.80 -20.16
C GLU A 83 -13.06 2.51 -21.25
N GLU A 84 -13.55 3.63 -21.79
CA GLU A 84 -12.86 4.40 -22.84
C GLU A 84 -11.42 4.76 -22.45
N GLU A 85 -11.19 5.10 -21.18
CA GLU A 85 -9.87 5.50 -20.69
C GLU A 85 -8.93 4.31 -20.59
N ILE A 86 -9.43 3.17 -20.12
CA ILE A 86 -8.66 1.93 -20.12
C ILE A 86 -8.47 1.40 -21.54
N HIS A 87 -9.44 1.53 -22.44
CA HIS A 87 -9.33 1.04 -23.81
C HIS A 87 -8.24 1.79 -24.60
N ASN A 88 -8.08 3.09 -24.34
CA ASN A 88 -6.97 3.89 -24.86
C ASN A 88 -5.59 3.38 -24.39
N GLN A 89 -5.53 2.63 -23.27
CA GLN A 89 -4.32 1.99 -22.76
C GLN A 89 -4.22 0.50 -23.12
N LEU A 90 -5.36 -0.20 -23.22
CA LEU A 90 -5.53 -1.63 -23.43
C LEU A 90 -6.67 -1.90 -24.42
N SER A 91 -6.34 -2.14 -25.69
CA SER A 91 -7.32 -2.33 -26.77
C SER A 91 -8.23 -3.57 -26.65
N PHE A 92 -7.95 -4.48 -25.71
CA PHE A 92 -8.72 -5.72 -25.51
C PHE A 92 -9.58 -5.73 -24.24
N PHE A 93 -9.77 -4.57 -23.61
CA PHE A 93 -10.55 -4.45 -22.39
C PHE A 93 -12.06 -4.63 -22.67
N SER A 94 -12.79 -5.36 -21.83
CA SER A 94 -14.22 -5.66 -22.01
C SER A 94 -15.06 -5.31 -20.77
N THR A 95 -16.38 -5.26 -20.94
CA THR A 95 -17.37 -4.93 -19.89
C THR A 95 -18.34 -6.08 -19.59
N GLU A 96 -18.03 -7.30 -20.03
CA GLU A 96 -18.89 -8.46 -19.79
C GLU A 96 -19.06 -8.74 -18.29
N LYS A 97 -20.27 -9.18 -17.91
CA LYS A 97 -20.62 -9.53 -16.53
C LYS A 97 -19.78 -10.73 -16.08
N VAL A 98 -18.93 -10.55 -15.07
CA VAL A 98 -18.14 -11.62 -14.44
C VAL A 98 -18.60 -11.82 -13.00
N ASP A 99 -18.80 -13.08 -12.59
CA ASP A 99 -19.17 -13.47 -11.20
C ASP A 99 -20.34 -12.68 -10.59
N ASN A 100 -21.37 -12.42 -11.39
CA ASN A 100 -22.54 -11.64 -10.98
C ASN A 100 -22.17 -10.26 -10.40
N THR A 101 -21.16 -9.60 -10.97
CA THR A 101 -20.74 -8.24 -10.63
C THR A 101 -20.56 -7.44 -11.92
N ILE A 102 -21.13 -6.24 -11.97
CA ILE A 102 -20.92 -5.30 -13.08
C ILE A 102 -20.20 -4.08 -12.50
N ILE A 103 -18.94 -3.90 -12.92
CA ILE A 103 -18.19 -2.69 -12.66
C ILE A 103 -17.82 -2.13 -14.03
N GLU A 104 -18.24 -0.92 -14.33
CA GLU A 104 -17.98 -0.28 -15.64
C GLU A 104 -17.06 0.94 -15.49
N SER A 105 -16.87 1.41 -14.26
CA SER A 105 -15.97 2.52 -13.95
C SER A 105 -15.59 2.55 -12.47
N TYR A 106 -14.59 3.38 -12.14
CA TYR A 106 -14.20 3.74 -10.78
C TYR A 106 -14.19 5.25 -10.61
N LEU A 107 -14.63 5.74 -9.45
CA LEU A 107 -14.43 7.12 -9.05
C LEU A 107 -13.21 7.23 -8.13
N PHE A 108 -12.45 8.30 -8.28
CA PHE A 108 -11.31 8.61 -7.43
C PHE A 108 -11.56 9.93 -6.73
N PHE A 109 -11.64 9.90 -5.39
CA PHE A 109 -11.81 11.09 -4.57
C PHE A 109 -10.59 11.35 -3.71
N VAL A 110 -10.43 12.61 -3.32
CA VAL A 110 -9.58 12.99 -2.19
C VAL A 110 -10.42 13.64 -1.10
N ILE A 111 -10.14 13.29 0.16
CA ILE A 111 -10.77 13.90 1.33
C ILE A 111 -9.67 14.36 2.30
N GLY A 112 -9.66 15.65 2.59
CA GLY A 112 -8.86 16.24 3.66
C GLY A 112 -9.61 16.19 4.99
N LEU A 113 -8.94 15.69 6.02
CA LEU A 113 -9.48 15.65 7.37
C LEU A 113 -8.62 16.51 8.32
N THR A 114 -9.27 17.04 9.34
CA THR A 114 -8.70 18.05 10.26
C THR A 114 -7.84 17.47 11.38
N LYS A 115 -8.16 16.30 11.92
CA LYS A 115 -7.37 15.72 13.01
C LYS A 115 -6.04 15.16 12.50
N PRO A 116 -5.00 15.07 13.35
CA PRO A 116 -3.72 14.51 12.95
C PRO A 116 -3.75 12.98 12.79
N GLN A 117 -4.72 12.28 13.37
CA GLN A 117 -4.81 10.82 13.39
C GLN A 117 -6.27 10.36 13.33
N TYR A 118 -6.48 9.23 12.66
CA TYR A 118 -7.77 8.55 12.53
C TYR A 118 -7.59 7.05 12.71
N THR A 119 -8.60 6.36 13.23
CA THR A 119 -8.63 4.91 13.36
C THR A 119 -9.05 4.24 12.03
N ARG A 120 -8.75 2.94 11.89
CA ARG A 120 -9.23 2.15 10.73
C ARG A 120 -10.75 2.16 10.62
N THR A 121 -11.45 2.16 11.75
CA THR A 121 -12.92 2.14 11.81
C THR A 121 -13.50 3.44 11.28
N GLU A 122 -12.98 4.59 11.71
CA GLU A 122 -13.45 5.90 11.25
C GLU A 122 -13.26 6.05 9.74
N LEU A 123 -12.05 5.79 9.22
CA LEU A 123 -11.80 5.88 7.77
C LEU A 123 -12.67 4.90 6.98
N SER A 124 -12.87 3.69 7.49
CA SER A 124 -13.76 2.71 6.84
C SER A 124 -15.22 3.13 6.84
N GLN A 125 -15.68 3.84 7.87
CA GLN A 125 -17.04 4.38 7.93
C GLN A 125 -17.22 5.50 6.91
N ILE A 126 -16.26 6.43 6.82
CA ILE A 126 -16.27 7.47 5.78
C ILE A 126 -16.34 6.84 4.40
N THR A 127 -15.48 5.87 4.11
CA THR A 127 -15.47 5.16 2.82
C THR A 127 -16.81 4.54 2.48
N ARG A 128 -17.47 3.91 3.47
CA ARG A 128 -18.79 3.31 3.27
C ARG A 128 -19.85 4.36 2.98
N GLU A 129 -19.90 5.45 3.74
CA GLU A 129 -20.92 6.49 3.54
C GLU A 129 -20.76 7.15 2.18
N VAL A 130 -19.54 7.46 1.74
CA VAL A 130 -19.29 8.00 0.39
C VAL A 130 -19.70 7.00 -0.70
N ASN A 131 -19.31 5.73 -0.55
CA ASN A 131 -19.64 4.70 -1.55
C ASN A 131 -21.12 4.35 -1.65
N LYS A 132 -21.96 4.70 -0.66
CA LYS A 132 -23.43 4.53 -0.79
C LYS A 132 -24.06 5.47 -1.80
N LEU A 133 -23.40 6.61 -2.08
CA LEU A 133 -23.91 7.63 -3.00
C LEU A 133 -23.78 7.22 -4.47
N PHE A 134 -22.91 6.27 -4.77
CA PHE A 134 -22.53 5.94 -6.14
C PHE A 134 -22.85 4.49 -6.48
N LYS A 135 -23.40 4.28 -7.67
CA LYS A 135 -23.57 2.94 -8.27
C LYS A 135 -22.24 2.33 -8.74
N MET A 136 -21.18 3.12 -8.76
CA MET A 136 -19.82 2.69 -9.08
C MET A 136 -18.95 2.84 -7.82
N PRO A 137 -17.87 2.06 -7.71
CA PRO A 137 -17.00 2.08 -6.55
C PRO A 137 -16.15 3.35 -6.54
N ALA A 138 -16.00 3.93 -5.36
CA ALA A 138 -15.15 5.09 -5.11
C ALA A 138 -13.91 4.68 -4.30
N MET A 139 -12.74 4.86 -4.92
CA MET A 139 -11.45 4.83 -4.22
C MET A 139 -11.22 6.19 -3.58
N LEU A 140 -10.89 6.20 -2.28
CA LEU A 140 -10.69 7.43 -1.53
C LEU A 140 -9.23 7.55 -1.10
N LEU A 141 -8.62 8.69 -1.39
CA LEU A 141 -7.36 9.12 -0.79
C LEU A 141 -7.66 10.09 0.36
N PHE A 142 -7.33 9.69 1.58
CA PHE A 142 -7.44 10.56 2.74
C PHE A 142 -6.12 11.28 2.98
N LYS A 143 -6.18 12.58 3.29
CA LYS A 143 -5.07 13.37 3.80
C LYS A 143 -5.39 13.91 5.17
N TYR A 144 -4.55 13.63 6.16
CA TYR A 144 -4.71 14.11 7.53
C TYR A 144 -3.38 14.16 8.26
N GLY A 145 -3.14 15.21 9.05
CA GLY A 145 -1.82 15.43 9.65
C GLY A 145 -0.68 15.32 8.61
N ASN A 146 0.29 14.46 8.89
CA ASN A 146 1.41 14.13 8.00
C ASN A 146 1.21 12.80 7.22
N ASN A 147 -0.03 12.34 7.10
CA ASN A 147 -0.33 11.01 6.60
C ASN A 147 -1.27 11.04 5.40
N LEU A 148 -1.06 10.09 4.50
CA LEU A 148 -2.01 9.69 3.48
C LEU A 148 -2.57 8.31 3.80
N THR A 149 -3.84 8.08 3.50
CA THR A 149 -4.42 6.73 3.54
C THR A 149 -5.23 6.46 2.29
N LEU A 150 -4.90 5.39 1.57
CA LEU A 150 -5.69 4.93 0.44
C LEU A 150 -6.74 3.93 0.92
N SER A 151 -7.98 4.10 0.48
CA SER A 151 -9.11 3.27 0.85
C SER A 151 -9.84 2.73 -0.37
N ILE A 152 -10.08 1.42 -0.37
CA ILE A 152 -10.84 0.71 -1.39
C ILE A 152 -11.91 -0.12 -0.70
N ILE A 153 -13.12 -0.15 -1.27
CA ILE A 153 -14.21 -0.97 -0.76
C ILE A 153 -14.51 -2.12 -1.71
N ASP A 154 -14.66 -3.32 -1.15
CA ASP A 154 -15.22 -4.46 -1.87
C ASP A 154 -16.73 -4.27 -2.02
N ARG A 155 -17.25 -4.58 -3.19
CA ARG A 155 -18.69 -4.60 -3.47
C ARG A 155 -19.09 -5.85 -4.24
N ARG A 156 -20.37 -6.17 -4.20
CA ARG A 156 -21.00 -7.23 -5.01
C ARG A 156 -22.44 -6.84 -5.32
N LEU A 157 -23.02 -7.41 -6.37
CA LEU A 157 -24.48 -7.33 -6.55
C LEU A 157 -25.19 -8.03 -5.39
N ASN A 158 -26.34 -7.50 -5.02
CA ASN A 158 -27.22 -8.10 -4.04
C ASN A 158 -27.88 -9.35 -4.64
N GLU A 159 -27.89 -10.45 -3.87
CA GLU A 159 -28.47 -11.73 -4.29
C GLU A 159 -29.99 -11.68 -4.51
N LYS A 160 -30.70 -10.70 -3.94
CA LYS A 160 -32.16 -10.60 -3.98
C LYS A 160 -32.67 -9.48 -4.88
N ASP A 161 -31.83 -8.50 -5.17
CA ASP A 161 -32.19 -7.28 -5.90
C ASP A 161 -31.00 -6.83 -6.73
N GLU A 162 -30.95 -7.24 -8.00
CA GLU A 162 -29.83 -6.94 -8.90
C GLU A 162 -29.62 -5.44 -9.14
N SER A 163 -30.58 -4.59 -8.76
CA SER A 163 -30.44 -3.13 -8.83
C SER A 163 -29.63 -2.52 -7.68
N LYS A 164 -29.24 -3.32 -6.67
CA LYS A 164 -28.54 -2.87 -5.46
C LYS A 164 -27.20 -3.57 -5.27
N ASP A 165 -26.24 -2.81 -4.77
CA ASP A 165 -24.94 -3.33 -4.33
C ASP A 165 -24.91 -3.60 -2.82
N VAL A 166 -24.15 -4.61 -2.41
CA VAL A 166 -23.79 -4.89 -1.02
C VAL A 166 -22.33 -4.50 -0.78
N LEU A 167 -22.14 -3.47 0.05
CA LEU A 167 -20.82 -3.02 0.48
C LEU A 167 -20.20 -4.02 1.48
N LYS A 168 -19.06 -4.63 1.11
CA LYS A 168 -18.34 -5.64 1.92
C LYS A 168 -17.23 -5.00 2.74
N LYS A 169 -16.00 -5.52 2.70
CA LYS A 169 -14.87 -5.11 3.52
C LYS A 169 -14.22 -3.85 2.93
N VAL A 170 -13.83 -2.93 3.80
CA VAL A 170 -12.94 -1.81 3.41
C VAL A 170 -11.50 -2.23 3.67
N THR A 171 -10.65 -2.03 2.67
CA THR A 171 -9.22 -2.26 2.75
C THR A 171 -8.49 -0.92 2.71
N LEU A 172 -7.56 -0.74 3.64
CA LEU A 172 -6.83 0.52 3.86
C LEU A 172 -5.33 0.27 3.78
N ILE A 173 -4.63 1.07 2.98
CA ILE A 173 -3.20 1.32 3.12
C ILE A 173 -3.08 2.56 3.99
N LYS A 174 -2.96 2.33 5.30
CA LYS A 174 -3.15 3.36 6.31
C LYS A 174 -1.83 3.98 6.74
N ASP A 175 -1.84 5.29 6.99
CA ASP A 175 -0.74 6.07 7.58
C ASP A 175 0.55 6.01 6.76
N ILE A 176 0.43 6.30 5.46
CA ILE A 176 1.58 6.55 4.62
C ILE A 176 2.15 7.92 5.03
N ASP A 177 3.25 7.90 5.79
CA ASP A 177 3.94 9.12 6.21
C ASP A 177 4.47 9.89 4.98
N ILE A 178 4.13 11.18 4.90
CA ILE A 178 4.48 12.07 3.79
C ILE A 178 5.97 12.41 3.78
N ASN A 179 6.58 12.60 4.96
CA ASN A 179 7.96 13.08 5.09
C ASN A 179 8.99 11.94 5.00
N LYS A 180 8.63 10.76 5.51
CA LYS A 180 9.45 9.56 5.48
C LYS A 180 8.60 8.34 5.10
N PRO A 181 8.17 8.22 3.83
CA PRO A 181 7.34 7.11 3.39
C PRO A 181 8.05 5.77 3.64
N HIS A 182 7.42 4.90 4.43
CA HIS A 182 7.97 3.58 4.73
C HIS A 182 8.10 2.74 3.46
N ARG A 183 9.21 2.00 3.32
CA ARG A 183 9.48 1.17 2.12
C ARG A 183 8.32 0.23 1.79
N GLY A 184 7.71 -0.39 2.81
CA GLY A 184 6.56 -1.27 2.62
C GLY A 184 5.36 -0.59 1.96
N HIS A 185 5.11 0.69 2.24
CA HIS A 185 4.03 1.43 1.58
C HIS A 185 4.36 1.72 0.11
N ILE A 186 5.62 2.07 -0.19
CA ILE A 186 6.08 2.26 -1.56
C ILE A 186 5.96 0.96 -2.36
N GLU A 187 6.35 -0.18 -1.77
CA GLU A 187 6.21 -1.51 -2.39
C GLU A 187 4.73 -1.86 -2.64
N ILE A 188 3.83 -1.63 -1.69
CA ILE A 188 2.40 -1.88 -1.89
C ILE A 188 1.83 -0.98 -3.00
N LEU A 189 2.19 0.29 -3.03
CA LEU A 189 1.75 1.22 -4.09
C LEU A 189 2.35 0.84 -5.45
N PHE A 190 3.59 0.36 -5.50
CA PHE A 190 4.19 -0.19 -6.71
C PHE A 190 3.44 -1.43 -7.20
N ASP A 191 3.15 -2.39 -6.31
CA ASP A 191 2.37 -3.59 -6.63
C ASP A 191 0.93 -3.25 -7.06
N LEU A 192 0.41 -2.09 -6.63
CA LEU A 192 -0.86 -1.52 -7.06
C LEU A 192 -0.78 -0.67 -8.33
N SER A 193 0.39 -0.37 -8.87
CA SER A 193 0.46 0.40 -10.12
C SER A 193 -0.20 -0.37 -11.25
N PHE A 194 -0.85 0.35 -12.17
CA PHE A 194 -1.66 -0.23 -13.23
C PHE A 194 -0.88 -1.28 -14.05
N ASP A 195 0.33 -0.94 -14.48
CA ASP A 195 1.19 -1.81 -15.28
C ASP A 195 1.63 -3.06 -14.51
N GLU A 196 1.93 -2.93 -13.21
CA GLU A 196 2.36 -4.07 -12.39
C GLU A 196 1.19 -5.02 -12.09
N LEU A 197 0.00 -4.47 -11.81
CA LEU A 197 -1.21 -5.27 -11.68
C LEU A 197 -1.53 -6.02 -12.97
N LEU A 198 -1.40 -5.34 -14.12
CA LEU A 198 -1.64 -5.95 -15.41
C LEU A 198 -0.64 -7.08 -15.67
N ARG A 199 0.65 -6.85 -15.37
CA ARG A 199 1.72 -7.85 -15.52
C ARG A 199 1.49 -9.10 -14.66
N ILE A 200 0.97 -8.94 -13.44
CA ILE A 200 0.79 -10.06 -12.49
C ILE A 200 -0.54 -10.79 -12.71
N HIS A 201 -1.63 -10.05 -12.91
CA HIS A 201 -2.99 -10.61 -12.90
C HIS A 201 -3.61 -10.71 -14.30
N ASN A 202 -3.04 -10.06 -15.32
CA ASN A 202 -3.53 -10.05 -16.71
C ASN A 202 -5.03 -9.74 -16.82
N PHE A 203 -5.50 -8.74 -16.07
CA PHE A 203 -6.91 -8.37 -16.04
C PHE A 203 -7.37 -7.84 -17.41
N THR A 204 -8.60 -8.17 -17.81
CA THR A 204 -9.18 -7.73 -19.09
C THR A 204 -10.46 -6.91 -18.93
N ASN A 205 -10.94 -6.72 -17.71
CA ASN A 205 -12.14 -5.94 -17.40
C ASN A 205 -12.03 -5.32 -15.98
N PHE A 206 -12.98 -4.49 -15.60
CA PHE A 206 -12.97 -3.81 -14.29
C PHE A 206 -13.22 -4.73 -13.10
N VAL A 207 -13.93 -5.85 -13.30
CA VAL A 207 -14.11 -6.85 -12.24
C VAL A 207 -12.76 -7.50 -11.93
N ASP A 208 -11.99 -7.84 -12.96
CA ASP A 208 -10.65 -8.38 -12.82
C ASP A 208 -9.67 -7.35 -12.23
N LEU A 209 -9.75 -6.08 -12.65
CA LEU A 209 -8.96 -5.00 -12.04
C LEU A 209 -9.27 -4.86 -10.53
N HIS A 210 -10.55 -4.91 -10.16
CA HIS A 210 -10.96 -4.90 -8.75
C HIS A 210 -10.41 -6.11 -7.99
N ASN A 211 -10.53 -7.30 -8.57
CA ASN A 211 -10.00 -8.52 -7.98
C ASN A 211 -8.47 -8.48 -7.85
N ALA A 212 -7.77 -7.89 -8.82
CA ALA A 212 -6.33 -7.68 -8.79
C ALA A 212 -5.92 -6.75 -7.62
N TRP A 213 -6.63 -5.64 -7.42
CA TRP A 213 -6.44 -4.78 -6.25
C TRP A 213 -6.66 -5.52 -4.94
N LYS A 214 -7.80 -6.22 -4.84
CA LYS A 214 -8.17 -6.97 -3.64
C LYS A 214 -7.13 -8.02 -3.28
N LYS A 215 -6.67 -8.79 -4.26
CA LYS A 215 -5.68 -9.85 -4.06
C LYS A 215 -4.32 -9.29 -3.67
N THR A 216 -3.91 -8.17 -4.26
CA THR A 216 -2.66 -7.48 -3.95
C THR A 216 -2.66 -6.92 -2.52
N LEU A 217 -3.82 -6.50 -2.02
CA LEU A 217 -3.98 -5.97 -0.66
C LEU A 217 -4.39 -7.03 0.38
N ASP A 218 -4.52 -8.29 -0.01
CA ASP A 218 -4.85 -9.36 0.93
C ASP A 218 -3.63 -9.69 1.80
N THR A 219 -3.74 -9.39 3.09
CA THR A 219 -2.72 -9.71 4.10
C THR A 219 -2.30 -11.18 4.11
N LYS A 220 -3.21 -12.11 3.77
CA LYS A 220 -2.88 -13.54 3.69
C LYS A 220 -1.95 -13.81 2.50
N GLU A 221 -2.23 -13.19 1.35
CA GLU A 221 -1.39 -13.31 0.16
C GLU A 221 -0.03 -12.64 0.36
N LEU A 222 0.01 -11.45 1.01
CA LEU A 222 1.27 -10.79 1.38
C LEU A 222 2.12 -11.68 2.30
N ASN A 223 1.52 -12.27 3.33
CA ASN A 223 2.22 -13.20 4.23
C ASN A 223 2.71 -14.44 3.46
N LYS A 224 1.89 -15.01 2.59
CA LYS A 224 2.26 -16.17 1.77
C LYS A 224 3.44 -15.86 0.85
N LYS A 225 3.44 -14.71 0.19
CA LYS A 225 4.56 -14.23 -0.65
C LYS A 225 5.82 -14.09 0.19
N PHE A 226 5.75 -13.44 1.35
CA PHE A 226 6.86 -13.28 2.28
C PHE A 226 7.47 -14.64 2.69
N TYR A 227 6.66 -15.58 3.17
CA TYR A 227 7.17 -16.90 3.57
C TYR A 227 7.71 -17.72 2.40
N LYS A 228 7.15 -17.56 1.19
CA LYS A 228 7.68 -18.19 -0.02
C LYS A 228 9.05 -17.63 -0.39
N GLU A 229 9.23 -16.31 -0.37
CA GLU A 229 10.53 -15.68 -0.62
C GLU A 229 11.56 -16.09 0.44
N LEU A 230 11.16 -16.12 1.71
CA LEU A 230 12.02 -16.57 2.81
C LEU A 230 12.45 -18.04 2.63
N SER A 231 11.52 -18.89 2.24
CA SER A 231 11.78 -20.32 1.97
C SER A 231 12.74 -20.49 0.79
N ASN A 232 12.51 -19.78 -0.31
CA ASN A 232 13.41 -19.78 -1.46
C ASN A 232 14.83 -19.33 -1.07
N TRP A 233 14.94 -18.27 -0.27
CA TRP A 233 16.22 -17.79 0.23
C TRP A 233 16.90 -18.82 1.14
N TYR A 234 16.14 -19.48 2.01
CA TYR A 234 16.64 -20.54 2.86
C TYR A 234 17.23 -21.70 2.04
N PHE A 235 16.49 -22.21 1.05
CA PHE A 235 16.97 -23.30 0.20
C PHE A 235 18.20 -22.91 -0.62
N TRP A 236 18.21 -21.72 -1.20
CA TRP A 236 19.41 -21.21 -1.88
C TRP A 236 20.59 -21.08 -0.91
N ALA A 237 20.38 -20.53 0.28
CA ALA A 237 21.44 -20.31 1.26
C ALA A 237 22.00 -21.64 1.80
N MET A 238 21.19 -22.69 1.93
CA MET A 238 21.63 -24.03 2.36
C MET A 238 22.79 -24.58 1.52
N ASP A 239 22.79 -24.31 0.21
CA ASP A 239 23.85 -24.75 -0.70
C ASP A 239 25.10 -23.85 -0.65
N ASN A 240 25.00 -22.68 -0.05
CA ASN A 240 26.04 -21.64 -0.06
C ASN A 240 26.73 -21.43 1.31
N VAL A 241 26.20 -22.03 2.38
CA VAL A 241 26.70 -21.82 3.74
C VAL A 241 27.37 -23.07 4.32
N SER A 242 28.37 -22.83 5.16
CA SER A 242 28.94 -23.86 6.03
C SER A 242 29.15 -23.28 7.41
N PHE A 243 28.64 -23.98 8.43
CA PHE A 243 28.82 -23.58 9.83
C PHE A 243 29.93 -24.41 10.48
N PRO A 244 30.67 -23.82 11.44
CA PRO A 244 31.70 -24.54 12.19
C PRO A 244 31.11 -25.75 12.92
N ASP A 245 31.95 -26.73 13.24
CA ASP A 245 31.53 -27.88 14.03
C ASP A 245 31.01 -27.44 15.40
N ASP A 246 29.92 -28.08 15.83
CA ASP A 246 29.23 -27.83 17.10
C ASP A 246 28.70 -29.19 17.62
N ILE A 247 27.86 -29.19 18.65
CA ILE A 247 27.25 -30.39 19.27
C ILE A 247 26.65 -31.34 18.21
N GLU A 248 26.07 -30.80 17.14
CA GLU A 248 25.54 -31.58 16.01
C GLU A 248 26.64 -31.99 15.03
N LYS A 249 26.87 -33.30 14.92
CA LYS A 249 27.90 -33.91 14.06
C LYS A 249 27.46 -34.04 12.61
N SER A 250 26.16 -34.15 12.35
CA SER A 250 25.62 -34.19 11.00
C SER A 250 25.69 -32.81 10.36
N LYS A 251 26.57 -32.64 9.37
CA LYS A 251 26.75 -31.38 8.63
C LYS A 251 25.43 -30.82 8.10
N ASN A 252 24.57 -31.69 7.57
CA ASN A 252 23.28 -31.27 6.98
C ASN A 252 22.33 -30.73 8.05
N ILE A 253 22.19 -31.43 9.17
CA ILE A 253 21.32 -31.00 10.28
C ILE A 253 21.89 -29.72 10.90
N ARG A 254 23.21 -29.68 11.15
CA ARG A 254 23.89 -28.51 11.71
C ARG A 254 23.71 -27.27 10.85
N ASN A 255 23.95 -27.37 9.54
CA ASN A 255 23.80 -26.25 8.62
C ASN A 255 22.34 -25.79 8.57
N ALA A 256 21.38 -26.70 8.47
CA ALA A 256 19.96 -26.38 8.49
C ALA A 256 19.55 -25.63 9.76
N THR A 257 19.83 -26.20 10.93
CA THR A 257 19.46 -25.59 12.22
C THR A 257 20.17 -24.25 12.44
N SER A 258 21.46 -24.16 12.11
CA SER A 258 22.24 -22.92 12.27
C SER A 258 21.78 -21.82 11.33
N LEU A 259 21.43 -22.18 10.07
CA LEU A 259 20.88 -21.23 9.11
C LEU A 259 19.52 -20.73 9.55
N ILE A 260 18.62 -21.60 10.04
CA ILE A 260 17.33 -21.19 10.61
C ILE A 260 17.57 -20.19 11.75
N ARG A 261 18.45 -20.51 12.70
CA ARG A 261 18.78 -19.61 13.82
C ARG A 261 19.36 -18.28 13.36
N LEU A 262 20.18 -18.27 12.31
CA LEU A 262 20.75 -17.05 11.77
C LEU A 262 19.66 -16.19 11.10
N ILE A 263 18.81 -16.80 10.28
CA ILE A 263 17.68 -16.13 9.62
C ILE A 263 16.75 -15.51 10.64
N THR A 264 16.30 -16.29 11.62
CA THR A 264 15.33 -15.81 12.62
C THR A 264 15.89 -14.64 13.42
N ARG A 265 17.18 -14.69 13.77
CA ARG A 265 17.87 -13.58 14.41
C ARG A 265 18.02 -12.34 13.52
N ILE A 266 18.35 -12.51 12.25
CA ILE A 266 18.42 -11.38 11.29
C ILE A 266 17.05 -10.72 11.16
N ILE A 267 15.99 -11.51 11.01
CA ILE A 267 14.60 -11.01 10.94
C ILE A 267 14.24 -10.29 12.24
N PHE A 268 14.61 -10.85 13.40
CA PHE A 268 14.33 -10.24 14.69
C PHE A 268 15.05 -8.90 14.87
N ILE A 269 16.35 -8.83 14.54
CA ILE A 269 17.13 -7.58 14.59
C ILE A 269 16.52 -6.54 13.65
N TRP A 270 16.17 -6.95 12.43
CA TRP A 270 15.49 -6.06 11.50
C TRP A 270 14.16 -5.57 12.08
N PHE A 271 13.35 -6.44 12.69
CA PHE A 271 12.08 -6.07 13.31
C PHE A 271 12.25 -5.04 14.44
N ILE A 272 13.18 -5.27 15.38
CA ILE A 272 13.39 -4.32 16.49
C ILE A 272 13.97 -2.98 16.00
N LYS A 273 14.75 -2.99 14.90
CA LYS A 273 15.20 -1.77 14.23
C LYS A 273 14.02 -1.00 13.64
N GLU A 274 13.13 -1.65 12.89
CA GLU A 274 11.94 -1.00 12.29
C GLU A 274 10.91 -0.54 13.34
N LYS A 275 11.01 -1.02 14.57
CA LYS A 275 10.23 -0.55 15.71
C LYS A 275 10.90 0.57 16.50
N ASP A 276 12.02 1.10 16.01
CA ASP A 276 12.84 2.12 16.67
C ASP A 276 13.26 1.73 18.11
N LEU A 277 13.33 0.42 18.40
CA LEU A 277 13.74 -0.09 19.72
C LEU A 277 15.26 -0.11 19.90
N ILE A 278 15.98 -0.05 18.78
CA ILE A 278 17.44 0.07 18.75
C ILE A 278 17.86 1.20 17.79
N PRO A 279 18.95 1.92 18.09
CA PRO A 279 19.42 3.00 17.23
C PRO A 279 19.79 2.55 15.81
N GLU A 280 19.32 3.26 14.78
CA GLU A 280 19.66 2.97 13.37
C GLU A 280 21.16 3.10 13.08
N ASN A 281 21.88 3.94 13.84
CA ASN A 281 23.32 4.15 13.68
C ASN A 281 24.16 2.89 13.95
N LEU A 282 23.60 1.88 14.65
CA LEU A 282 24.23 0.56 14.82
C LEU A 282 24.35 -0.21 13.51
N PHE A 283 23.69 0.24 12.45
CA PHE A 283 23.71 -0.37 11.11
C PHE A 283 24.26 0.59 10.04
N ASP A 284 24.71 1.77 10.42
CA ASP A 284 25.32 2.74 9.50
C ASP A 284 26.82 2.49 9.38
N CYS A 285 27.28 2.16 8.16
CA CYS A 285 28.69 1.84 7.92
C CYS A 285 29.66 2.99 8.26
N LYS A 286 29.25 4.25 8.10
CA LYS A 286 30.10 5.41 8.42
C LYS A 286 30.22 5.59 9.92
N GLU A 287 29.10 5.51 10.65
CA GLU A 287 29.12 5.59 12.12
C GLU A 287 29.89 4.42 12.72
N LEU A 288 29.65 3.19 12.27
CA LEU A 288 30.38 2.00 12.71
C LEU A 288 31.89 2.12 12.45
N GLY A 289 32.29 2.68 11.29
CA GLY A 289 33.68 2.96 10.98
C GLY A 289 34.35 3.97 11.92
N ARG A 290 33.57 4.87 12.53
CA ARG A 290 34.03 5.84 13.53
C ARG A 290 34.17 5.21 14.92
N ILE A 291 33.25 4.33 15.32
CA ILE A 291 33.20 3.78 16.69
C ILE A 291 33.97 2.46 16.87
N LEU A 292 34.12 1.65 15.82
CA LEU A 292 34.80 0.35 15.89
C LEU A 292 36.21 0.41 15.29
N LYS A 293 37.22 0.09 16.11
CA LYS A 293 38.65 0.14 15.74
C LYS A 293 39.04 -0.71 14.52
N GLU A 294 38.31 -1.78 14.23
CA GLU A 294 38.58 -2.72 13.14
C GLU A 294 37.33 -3.01 12.30
N PHE A 295 36.51 -2.00 12.04
CA PHE A 295 35.33 -2.17 11.21
C PHE A 295 35.72 -2.47 9.76
N LEU A 296 35.30 -3.64 9.26
CA LEU A 296 35.46 -4.07 7.85
C LEU A 296 36.85 -3.85 7.22
N LYS A 297 37.92 -3.81 8.02
CA LYS A 297 39.29 -3.63 7.52
C LYS A 297 39.72 -4.78 6.62
N ASN A 298 39.24 -5.99 6.89
CA ASN A 298 39.41 -7.17 6.05
C ASN A 298 38.30 -8.20 6.31
N ARG A 299 38.28 -9.29 5.52
CA ARG A 299 37.27 -10.36 5.65
C ARG A 299 37.27 -11.10 7.00
N LYS A 300 38.32 -10.93 7.82
CA LYS A 300 38.44 -11.53 9.16
C LYS A 300 38.04 -10.56 10.29
N SER A 301 37.66 -9.32 9.98
CA SER A 301 37.21 -8.35 10.98
C SER A 301 35.98 -8.87 11.73
N LYS A 302 36.11 -9.06 13.05
CA LYS A 302 35.02 -9.53 13.94
C LYS A 302 34.45 -8.45 14.85
N SER A 303 35.01 -7.24 14.80
CA SER A 303 34.66 -6.12 15.68
C SER A 303 33.15 -5.83 15.74
N TYR A 304 32.47 -5.83 14.58
CA TYR A 304 31.04 -5.60 14.51
C TYR A 304 30.23 -6.73 15.15
N TYR A 305 30.63 -7.98 14.90
CA TYR A 305 29.97 -9.13 15.52
C TYR A 305 30.13 -9.09 17.05
N MET A 306 31.35 -8.94 17.56
CA MET A 306 31.64 -9.03 18.98
C MET A 306 31.05 -7.85 19.78
N ALA A 307 31.06 -6.64 19.22
CA ALA A 307 30.57 -5.45 19.92
C ALA A 307 29.06 -5.26 19.79
N ILE A 308 28.48 -5.56 18.62
CA ILE A 308 27.08 -5.24 18.32
C ILE A 308 26.25 -6.51 18.16
N LEU A 309 26.53 -7.33 17.14
CA LEU A 309 25.62 -8.44 16.81
C LEU A 309 25.51 -9.49 17.92
N GLN A 310 26.58 -9.77 18.66
CA GLN A 310 26.57 -10.73 19.76
C GLN A 310 25.64 -10.31 20.91
N ASN A 311 25.46 -9.00 21.12
CA ASN A 311 24.53 -8.48 22.13
C ASN A 311 23.08 -8.43 21.62
N LEU A 312 22.90 -8.47 20.30
CA LEU A 312 21.59 -8.48 19.63
C LEU A 312 21.09 -9.91 19.29
N PHE A 313 21.96 -10.93 19.34
CA PHE A 313 21.72 -12.32 18.96
C PHE A 313 21.54 -13.27 20.15
#